data_AF-A0A956S4D4-F1
#
_entry.id   AF-A0A956S4D4-F1
#
_cell.length_a   1.000
_cell.length_b   1.000
_cell.length_c   1.000
_cell.angle_alpha   90.00
_cell.angle_beta   90.00
_cell.angle_gamma   90.00
#
_symmetry.space_group_name_H-M   'P 1'
#
loop_
_entity.id
_entity.type
_entity.pdbx_description
1 polymer ?
#
loop_
_entity_poly.entity_id
_entity_poly.type
_entity_poly.pdbx_seq_one_letter_code
_entity_poly.pdbx_strand_id
1 'polypeptide(L)'
;MASRNRFLPVLSAFICLISSLSNLHASVISIPKDYPTIQQGIDAAYRGDTVMVAQGVYFERPLIQKRIVLASRYIISGDRNDIDKTIIDGGGEHEVTIWIKSGGIGSKIIGLKVTHGLDGIKVQASNTTIADNHITENGDGIDYSAVSGGICARNLIENSVAEAIDIDDQCSIIIEDNIMRYNRADGVEIQLQNYTGTTINYIIRRNIIHNNLHDGIQLVENPGISNRSFLIEHNLIYKNGTAGIGMMAWGNLFEKYEIAAIKDPVQIFNNTIASNSYGVVGGDNVLTINNIIIDHKTVGMRHVYGNSMAAYNLMSGNPYDFDYCKYDSKTTFHDAPDLDDNFRYRGSGPGVNQATDLFVWKGRTVLQIPQNQYSGIAPDMGAYEYKEPDPPHDPGVLHVPGDFVTLQEALNKSVDEDTILVAPGEYIGEMRIRKNIILASQFFSSNDSSLIEQTIIDGDGGPAIVVDAAASGAKI
;
A
#
# COMPACT_ATOMS: atom_id res chain seq x y z
N MET A 1 -78.78 -26.91 34.30
CA MET A 1 -77.60 -26.57 35.12
C MET A 1 -76.50 -27.56 34.80
N ALA A 2 -75.40 -27.01 34.26
CA ALA A 2 -74.09 -27.53 33.85
C ALA A 2 -73.77 -29.04 33.90
N SER A 3 -73.32 -29.52 32.74
CA SER A 3 -72.64 -30.78 32.45
C SER A 3 -71.21 -30.84 33.01
N ARG A 4 -70.77 -32.03 33.43
CA ARG A 4 -69.39 -32.35 33.82
C ARG A 4 -68.56 -32.72 32.58
N ASN A 5 -67.57 -31.89 32.24
CA ASN A 5 -66.46 -32.27 31.34
C ASN A 5 -65.27 -32.74 32.18
N ARG A 6 -64.71 -33.91 31.86
CA ARG A 6 -63.38 -34.35 32.34
C ARG A 6 -62.51 -34.78 31.16
N PHE A 7 -61.53 -33.93 30.87
CA PHE A 7 -60.17 -34.16 30.38
C PHE A 7 -59.88 -35.35 29.43
N LEU A 8 -59.56 -35.02 28.17
CA LEU A 8 -58.60 -35.74 27.33
C LEU A 8 -57.19 -35.14 27.53
N PRO A 9 -56.10 -35.94 27.50
CA PRO A 9 -54.75 -35.40 27.38
C PRO A 9 -54.44 -35.11 25.90
N VAL A 10 -54.05 -33.86 25.61
CA VAL A 10 -53.49 -33.47 24.32
C VAL A 10 -52.05 -33.98 24.25
N LEU A 11 -51.82 -34.98 23.41
CA LEU A 11 -50.49 -35.44 23.02
C LEU A 11 -49.89 -34.40 22.05
N SER A 12 -49.23 -33.37 22.59
CA SER A 12 -48.32 -32.51 21.79
C SER A 12 -47.01 -33.27 21.58
N ALA A 13 -46.93 -34.06 20.51
CA ALA A 13 -45.67 -34.57 20.01
C ALA A 13 -45.01 -33.48 19.16
N PHE A 14 -43.99 -32.87 19.76
CA PHE A 14 -42.97 -32.03 19.14
C PHE A 14 -42.51 -32.65 17.81
N ILE A 15 -42.91 -32.08 16.68
CA ILE A 15 -42.22 -32.32 15.42
C ILE A 15 -40.90 -31.57 15.53
N CYS A 16 -39.82 -32.34 15.76
CA CYS A 16 -38.44 -31.89 15.58
C CYS A 16 -38.27 -31.35 14.16
N LEU A 17 -38.41 -30.04 14.00
CA LEU A 17 -37.84 -29.31 12.88
C LEU A 17 -36.33 -29.38 13.05
N ILE A 18 -35.70 -30.44 12.53
CA ILE A 18 -34.27 -30.44 12.23
C ILE A 18 -34.13 -29.44 11.09
N SER A 19 -34.03 -28.16 11.43
CA SER A 19 -33.42 -27.17 10.55
C SER A 19 -32.03 -27.72 10.26
N SER A 20 -31.81 -28.18 9.03
CA SER A 20 -30.48 -28.40 8.50
C SER A 20 -29.69 -27.12 8.73
N LEU A 21 -28.83 -27.14 9.74
CA LEU A 21 -27.71 -26.21 9.87
C LEU A 21 -26.86 -26.43 8.64
N SER A 22 -27.18 -25.72 7.56
CA SER A 22 -26.26 -25.56 6.44
C SER A 22 -25.03 -24.88 7.03
N ASN A 23 -23.92 -25.61 7.05
CA ASN A 23 -22.61 -24.99 7.24
C ASN A 23 -22.49 -23.90 6.16
N LEU A 24 -22.68 -22.64 6.55
CA LEU A 24 -22.62 -21.49 5.66
C LEU A 24 -21.14 -21.22 5.36
N HIS A 25 -20.49 -22.15 4.67
CA HIS A 25 -19.14 -21.91 4.16
C HIS A 25 -19.27 -21.05 2.90
N ALA A 26 -18.44 -20.02 2.81
CA ALA A 26 -18.29 -19.26 1.57
C ALA A 26 -17.95 -20.23 0.43
N SER A 27 -18.77 -20.23 -0.61
CA SER A 27 -18.57 -21.08 -1.80
C SER A 27 -17.73 -20.34 -2.83
N VAL A 28 -17.02 -21.10 -3.67
CA VAL A 28 -16.29 -20.57 -4.83
C VAL A 28 -17.11 -20.85 -6.08
N ILE A 29 -17.46 -19.79 -6.80
CA ILE A 29 -18.15 -19.82 -8.10
C ILE A 29 -17.12 -19.49 -9.17
N SER A 30 -16.85 -20.44 -10.05
CA SER A 30 -15.79 -20.35 -11.06
C SER A 30 -16.34 -19.83 -12.38
N ILE A 31 -15.78 -18.74 -12.91
CA ILE A 31 -16.15 -18.16 -14.21
C ILE A 31 -15.06 -18.50 -15.22
N PRO A 32 -15.39 -19.04 -16.42
CA PRO A 32 -16.72 -19.27 -16.96
C PRO A 32 -17.32 -20.68 -16.68
N LYS A 33 -16.66 -21.49 -15.84
CA LYS A 33 -16.98 -22.92 -15.67
C LYS A 33 -18.40 -23.17 -15.15
N ASP A 34 -18.80 -22.44 -14.12
CA ASP A 34 -20.09 -22.60 -13.44
C ASP A 34 -21.15 -21.67 -14.05
N TYR A 35 -20.74 -20.47 -14.49
CA TYR A 35 -21.57 -19.52 -15.22
C TYR A 35 -20.77 -18.86 -16.33
N PRO A 36 -21.36 -18.63 -17.53
CA PRO A 36 -20.62 -18.09 -18.68
C PRO A 36 -20.22 -16.61 -18.53
N THR A 37 -20.81 -15.86 -17.60
CA THR A 37 -20.47 -14.44 -17.38
C THR A 37 -20.20 -14.14 -15.90
N ILE A 38 -19.39 -13.13 -15.64
CA ILE A 38 -19.08 -12.65 -14.28
C ILE A 38 -20.37 -12.21 -13.58
N GLN A 39 -21.24 -11.45 -14.26
CA GLN A 39 -22.49 -10.99 -13.64
C GLN A 39 -23.39 -12.16 -13.20
N GLN A 40 -23.49 -13.23 -14.00
CA GLN A 40 -24.28 -14.40 -13.61
C GLN A 40 -23.70 -15.11 -12.38
N GLY A 41 -22.36 -15.15 -12.27
CA GLY A 41 -21.69 -15.60 -11.05
C GLY A 41 -22.05 -14.75 -9.83
N ILE A 42 -22.03 -13.43 -9.98
CA ILE A 42 -22.42 -12.48 -8.91
C ILE A 42 -23.89 -12.63 -8.53
N ASP A 43 -24.77 -12.82 -9.51
CA ASP A 43 -26.20 -13.00 -9.29
C ASP A 43 -26.47 -14.28 -8.50
N ALA A 44 -25.78 -15.38 -8.84
CA ALA A 44 -25.85 -16.66 -8.15
C ALA A 44 -25.19 -16.66 -6.76
N ALA A 45 -24.20 -15.80 -6.53
CA ALA A 45 -23.46 -15.74 -5.26
C ALA A 45 -24.34 -15.36 -4.06
N TYR A 46 -24.08 -16.02 -2.92
CA TYR A 46 -24.52 -15.61 -1.61
C TYR A 46 -23.49 -14.72 -0.91
N ARG A 47 -23.92 -14.11 0.20
CA ARG A 47 -23.07 -13.20 0.97
C ARG A 47 -21.85 -13.94 1.54
N GLY A 48 -20.65 -13.52 1.15
CA GLY A 48 -19.37 -14.10 1.55
C GLY A 48 -18.75 -15.02 0.51
N ASP A 49 -19.47 -15.39 -0.55
CA ASP A 49 -18.93 -16.23 -1.62
C ASP A 49 -17.83 -15.52 -2.41
N THR A 50 -17.02 -16.32 -3.09
CA THR A 50 -15.99 -15.86 -4.03
C THR A 50 -16.43 -16.15 -5.45
N VAL A 51 -16.51 -15.12 -6.29
CA VAL A 51 -16.58 -15.24 -7.75
C VAL A 51 -15.14 -15.24 -8.27
N MET A 52 -14.66 -16.43 -8.64
CA MET A 52 -13.29 -16.68 -9.11
C MET A 52 -13.26 -16.64 -10.63
N VAL A 53 -12.63 -15.62 -11.20
CA VAL A 53 -12.55 -15.38 -12.64
C VAL A 53 -11.29 -16.03 -13.19
N ALA A 54 -11.44 -16.95 -14.15
CA ALA A 54 -10.31 -17.54 -14.86
C ALA A 54 -9.73 -16.57 -15.89
N GLN A 55 -8.47 -16.78 -16.28
CA GLN A 55 -7.82 -16.02 -17.34
C GLN A 55 -8.69 -15.94 -18.62
N GLY A 56 -8.79 -14.74 -19.19
CA GLY A 56 -9.64 -14.41 -20.31
C GLY A 56 -9.87 -12.90 -20.41
N VAL A 57 -10.51 -12.48 -21.50
CA VAL A 57 -11.01 -11.11 -21.67
C VAL A 57 -12.52 -11.14 -21.55
N TYR A 58 -13.06 -10.40 -20.58
CA TYR A 58 -14.47 -10.32 -20.28
C TYR A 58 -14.96 -8.90 -20.58
N PHE A 59 -15.72 -8.77 -21.67
CA PHE A 59 -16.41 -7.53 -22.03
C PHE A 59 -17.69 -7.43 -21.20
N GLU A 60 -17.54 -7.02 -19.94
CA GLU A 60 -18.61 -7.00 -18.96
C GLU A 60 -18.51 -5.76 -18.08
N ARG A 61 -19.63 -5.41 -17.44
CA ARG A 61 -19.72 -4.33 -16.46
C ARG A 61 -20.31 -4.85 -15.14
N PRO A 62 -19.53 -5.58 -14.31
CA PRO A 62 -20.05 -6.23 -13.12
C PRO A 62 -20.64 -5.24 -12.11
N LEU A 63 -21.90 -5.48 -11.73
CA LEU A 63 -22.62 -4.73 -10.69
C LEU A 63 -22.68 -5.56 -9.40
N ILE A 64 -22.02 -5.05 -8.36
CA ILE A 64 -21.92 -5.71 -7.05
C ILE A 64 -22.85 -5.01 -6.06
N GLN A 65 -23.87 -5.73 -5.60
CA GLN A 65 -24.86 -5.26 -4.61
C GLN A 65 -24.95 -6.17 -3.38
N LYS A 66 -23.94 -7.00 -3.15
CA LYS A 66 -23.84 -7.95 -2.03
C LYS A 66 -22.37 -8.15 -1.66
N ARG A 67 -22.08 -8.45 -0.38
CA ARG A 67 -20.70 -8.73 0.09
C ARG A 67 -20.17 -10.01 -0.55
N ILE A 68 -19.24 -9.89 -1.49
CA ILE A 68 -18.55 -11.02 -2.15
C ILE A 68 -17.05 -10.71 -2.30
N VAL A 69 -16.29 -11.72 -2.67
CA VAL A 69 -14.95 -11.54 -3.24
C VAL A 69 -15.05 -11.75 -4.75
N LEU A 70 -14.71 -10.75 -5.55
CA LEU A 70 -14.46 -10.93 -6.99
C LEU A 70 -12.96 -10.96 -7.18
N ALA A 71 -12.42 -12.09 -7.65
CA ALA A 71 -10.97 -12.26 -7.74
C ALA A 71 -10.54 -13.12 -8.92
N SER A 72 -9.30 -12.95 -9.37
CA SER A 72 -8.64 -13.93 -10.23
C SER A 72 -7.94 -15.03 -9.42
N ARG A 73 -7.32 -15.97 -10.12
CA ARG A 73 -6.45 -17.00 -9.53
C ARG A 73 -5.21 -16.45 -8.81
N TYR A 74 -4.86 -15.17 -8.98
CA TYR A 74 -3.78 -14.50 -8.25
C TYR A 74 -3.92 -14.70 -6.73
N ILE A 75 -5.14 -14.69 -6.19
CA ILE A 75 -5.39 -14.86 -4.75
C ILE A 75 -4.92 -16.23 -4.21
N ILE A 76 -4.69 -17.21 -5.10
CA ILE A 76 -4.18 -18.55 -4.77
C ILE A 76 -2.72 -18.69 -5.19
N SER A 77 -2.35 -18.19 -6.38
CA SER A 77 -1.04 -18.43 -6.98
C SER A 77 0.04 -17.44 -6.54
N GLY A 78 -0.35 -16.19 -6.21
CA GLY A 78 0.59 -15.07 -6.07
C GLY A 78 1.27 -14.65 -7.38
N ASP A 79 0.94 -15.26 -8.51
CA ASP A 79 1.56 -14.97 -9.81
C ASP A 79 0.83 -13.79 -10.48
N ARG A 80 1.55 -12.68 -10.69
CA ARG A 80 1.01 -11.48 -11.35
C ARG A 80 0.53 -11.75 -12.78
N ASN A 81 1.00 -12.81 -13.45
CA ASN A 81 0.46 -13.21 -14.75
C ASN A 81 -1.04 -13.55 -14.70
N ASP A 82 -1.56 -14.00 -13.54
CA ASP A 82 -2.99 -14.23 -13.38
C ASP A 82 -3.79 -12.92 -13.40
N ILE A 83 -3.19 -11.81 -12.95
CA ILE A 83 -3.78 -10.46 -13.03
C ILE A 83 -3.82 -10.02 -14.48
N ASP A 84 -2.66 -10.00 -15.14
CA ASP A 84 -2.49 -9.47 -16.49
C ASP A 84 -3.34 -10.20 -17.53
N LYS A 85 -3.65 -11.49 -17.29
CA LYS A 85 -4.45 -12.34 -18.17
C LYS A 85 -5.92 -12.46 -17.76
N THR A 86 -6.35 -11.88 -16.65
CA THR A 86 -7.76 -11.90 -16.22
C THR A 86 -8.33 -10.49 -16.35
N ILE A 87 -8.77 -10.16 -17.56
CA ILE A 87 -9.08 -8.79 -17.98
C ILE A 87 -10.59 -8.58 -17.97
N ILE A 88 -11.06 -7.59 -17.22
CA ILE A 88 -12.42 -7.06 -17.30
C ILE A 88 -12.35 -5.76 -18.08
N ASP A 89 -12.95 -5.75 -19.26
CA ASP A 89 -12.92 -4.65 -20.22
C ASP A 89 -14.31 -3.97 -20.27
N GLY A 90 -14.34 -2.68 -19.92
CA GLY A 90 -15.55 -1.86 -19.88
C GLY A 90 -16.05 -1.39 -21.24
N GLY A 91 -15.29 -1.60 -22.32
CA GLY A 91 -15.70 -1.33 -23.70
C GLY A 91 -15.64 0.13 -24.18
N GLY A 92 -15.07 1.05 -23.40
CA GLY A 92 -14.69 2.40 -23.84
C GLY A 92 -15.81 3.43 -23.95
N GLU A 93 -17.01 3.14 -23.41
CA GLU A 93 -18.18 4.02 -23.48
C GLU A 93 -18.66 4.37 -22.07
N HIS A 94 -18.71 5.68 -21.72
CA HIS A 94 -19.40 6.41 -20.61
C HIS A 94 -19.97 5.66 -19.37
N GLU A 95 -19.51 4.46 -19.07
CA GLU A 95 -20.04 3.55 -18.07
C GLU A 95 -18.89 2.95 -17.27
N VAL A 96 -19.19 2.66 -16.01
CA VAL A 96 -18.27 2.05 -15.06
C VAL A 96 -17.97 0.61 -15.45
N THR A 97 -16.72 0.17 -15.35
CA THR A 97 -16.37 -1.24 -15.55
C THR A 97 -16.83 -2.08 -14.35
N ILE A 98 -16.31 -1.86 -13.14
CA ILE A 98 -16.79 -2.55 -11.93
C ILE A 98 -17.50 -1.56 -11.01
N TRP A 99 -18.78 -1.80 -10.71
CA TRP A 99 -19.55 -0.92 -9.83
C TRP A 99 -19.96 -1.63 -8.54
N ILE A 100 -19.39 -1.20 -7.41
CA ILE A 100 -19.77 -1.64 -6.08
C ILE A 100 -20.78 -0.64 -5.48
N LYS A 101 -22.05 -1.02 -5.42
CA LYS A 101 -23.08 -0.20 -4.76
C LYS A 101 -23.20 -0.53 -3.28
N SER A 102 -23.93 0.29 -2.53
CA SER A 102 -24.10 0.20 -1.06
C SER A 102 -24.47 -1.18 -0.49
N GLY A 103 -25.09 -2.08 -1.25
CA GLY A 103 -25.31 -3.48 -0.82
C GLY A 103 -24.02 -4.32 -0.75
N GLY A 104 -22.95 -3.89 -1.40
CA GLY A 104 -21.62 -4.49 -1.46
C GLY A 104 -20.68 -4.14 -0.30
N ILE A 105 -21.20 -3.67 0.85
CA ILE A 105 -20.36 -3.38 2.03
C ILE A 105 -19.53 -4.60 2.41
N GLY A 106 -18.21 -4.42 2.52
CA GLY A 106 -17.30 -5.52 2.82
C GLY A 106 -16.80 -6.31 1.60
N SER A 107 -17.19 -5.93 0.37
CA SER A 107 -16.76 -6.63 -0.83
C SER A 107 -15.28 -6.41 -1.13
N LYS A 108 -14.66 -7.39 -1.81
CA LYS A 108 -13.26 -7.34 -2.18
C LYS A 108 -13.09 -7.56 -3.69
N ILE A 109 -12.24 -6.75 -4.31
CA ILE A 109 -11.83 -6.86 -5.71
C ILE A 109 -10.33 -7.13 -5.73
N ILE A 110 -9.92 -8.32 -6.14
CA ILE A 110 -8.53 -8.80 -5.93
C ILE A 110 -7.95 -9.41 -7.21
N GLY A 111 -6.78 -8.95 -7.63
CA GLY A 111 -5.99 -9.67 -8.63
C GLY A 111 -6.51 -9.56 -10.06
N LEU A 112 -7.21 -8.50 -10.43
CA LEU A 112 -7.82 -8.35 -11.77
C LEU A 112 -7.13 -7.27 -12.57
N LYS A 113 -7.14 -7.42 -13.90
CA LYS A 113 -6.89 -6.29 -14.81
C LYS A 113 -8.21 -5.62 -15.19
N VAL A 114 -8.32 -4.32 -15.02
CA VAL A 114 -9.55 -3.54 -15.27
C VAL A 114 -9.26 -2.39 -16.22
N THR A 115 -9.97 -2.33 -17.34
CA THR A 115 -9.64 -1.41 -18.43
C THR A 115 -10.87 -0.85 -19.14
N HIS A 116 -10.68 0.27 -19.85
CA HIS A 116 -11.65 0.86 -20.78
C HIS A 116 -13.02 1.20 -20.15
N GLY A 117 -13.08 1.58 -18.88
CA GLY A 117 -14.27 2.15 -18.24
C GLY A 117 -14.25 3.68 -18.22
N LEU A 118 -15.41 4.30 -17.99
CA LEU A 118 -15.45 5.69 -17.49
C LEU A 118 -14.75 5.74 -16.14
N ASP A 119 -15.18 4.91 -15.20
CA ASP A 119 -14.42 4.60 -13.99
C ASP A 119 -14.01 3.13 -14.13
N GLY A 120 -12.75 2.80 -13.90
CA GLY A 120 -12.31 1.40 -13.83
C GLY A 120 -13.08 0.68 -12.72
N ILE A 121 -13.06 1.26 -11.51
CA ILE A 121 -13.83 0.76 -10.38
C ILE A 121 -14.54 1.93 -9.69
N LYS A 122 -15.87 1.91 -9.65
CA LYS A 122 -16.67 2.85 -8.86
C LYS A 122 -17.12 2.23 -7.55
N VAL A 123 -16.82 2.90 -6.43
CA VAL A 123 -17.05 2.40 -5.07
C VAL A 123 -18.01 3.31 -4.32
N GLN A 124 -19.21 2.79 -4.06
CA GLN A 124 -20.28 3.44 -3.30
C GLN A 124 -20.70 2.57 -2.10
N ALA A 125 -19.75 1.82 -1.55
CA ALA A 125 -19.91 0.97 -0.39
C ALA A 125 -18.71 1.10 0.54
N SER A 126 -18.96 1.11 1.85
CA SER A 126 -17.90 1.17 2.86
C SER A 126 -17.24 -0.19 3.11
N ASN A 127 -16.08 -0.16 3.76
CA ASN A 127 -15.31 -1.35 4.16
C ASN A 127 -14.97 -2.26 2.99
N THR A 128 -14.76 -1.69 1.80
CA THR A 128 -14.33 -2.46 0.63
C THR A 128 -12.82 -2.69 0.66
N THR A 129 -12.35 -3.70 -0.07
CA THR A 129 -10.92 -3.90 -0.31
C THR A 129 -10.68 -3.96 -1.81
N ILE A 130 -10.02 -2.96 -2.36
CA ILE A 130 -9.55 -2.96 -3.75
C ILE A 130 -8.05 -3.21 -3.69
N ALA A 131 -7.62 -4.43 -4.01
CA ALA A 131 -6.22 -4.78 -3.82
C ALA A 131 -5.60 -5.64 -4.91
N ASP A 132 -4.31 -5.44 -5.14
CA ASP A 132 -3.51 -6.24 -6.05
C ASP A 132 -4.08 -6.26 -7.49
N ASN A 133 -4.66 -5.16 -7.96
CA ASN A 133 -5.21 -5.05 -9.32
C ASN A 133 -4.28 -4.27 -10.25
N HIS A 134 -4.41 -4.51 -11.56
CA HIS A 134 -3.88 -3.64 -12.61
C HIS A 134 -5.02 -2.84 -13.23
N ILE A 135 -5.10 -1.56 -12.94
CA ILE A 135 -6.18 -0.68 -13.37
C ILE A 135 -5.58 0.29 -14.38
N THR A 136 -6.00 0.23 -15.64
CA THR A 136 -5.35 0.97 -16.70
C THR A 136 -6.31 1.43 -17.78
N GLU A 137 -6.00 2.54 -18.46
CA GLU A 137 -6.75 3.00 -19.65
C GLU A 137 -8.26 3.21 -19.36
N ASN A 138 -8.58 3.77 -18.19
CA ASN A 138 -9.94 4.18 -17.81
C ASN A 138 -10.07 5.71 -17.85
N GLY A 139 -11.27 6.26 -17.66
CA GLY A 139 -11.44 7.69 -17.33
C GLY A 139 -10.74 7.99 -16.02
N ASP A 140 -11.34 7.52 -14.91
CA ASP A 140 -10.68 7.40 -13.61
C ASP A 140 -10.27 5.96 -13.34
N GLY A 141 -9.16 5.78 -12.63
CA GLY A 141 -8.76 4.44 -12.20
C GLY A 141 -9.78 3.87 -11.21
N ILE A 142 -9.93 4.55 -10.07
CA ILE A 142 -10.90 4.23 -9.02
C ILE A 142 -11.61 5.50 -8.57
N ASP A 143 -12.94 5.50 -8.63
CA ASP A 143 -13.79 6.55 -8.05
C ASP A 143 -14.36 6.04 -6.72
N TYR A 144 -14.15 6.81 -5.64
CA TYR A 144 -14.91 6.69 -4.40
C TYR A 144 -15.92 7.83 -4.26
N SER A 145 -17.20 7.46 -4.27
CA SER A 145 -18.31 8.40 -4.14
C SER A 145 -19.34 7.94 -3.11
N ALA A 146 -20.26 8.82 -2.71
CA ALA A 146 -21.19 8.61 -1.59
C ALA A 146 -20.47 8.21 -0.28
N VAL A 147 -21.19 7.57 0.65
CA VAL A 147 -20.57 7.02 1.86
C VAL A 147 -19.84 5.71 1.52
N SER A 148 -18.53 5.82 1.32
CA SER A 148 -17.68 4.72 0.82
C SER A 148 -16.37 4.60 1.60
N GLY A 149 -15.40 3.85 1.05
CA GLY A 149 -14.07 3.69 1.60
C GLY A 149 -13.74 2.26 2.04
N GLY A 150 -12.69 2.12 2.84
CA GLY A 150 -12.05 0.85 3.16
C GLY A 150 -10.55 0.88 2.88
N ILE A 151 -10.05 -0.10 2.14
CA ILE A 151 -8.62 -0.26 1.84
C ILE A 151 -8.42 -0.31 0.32
N CYS A 152 -7.59 0.58 -0.21
CA CYS A 152 -7.05 0.54 -1.55
C CYS A 152 -5.57 0.21 -1.45
N ALA A 153 -5.16 -1.02 -1.81
CA ALA A 153 -3.79 -1.46 -1.54
C ALA A 153 -3.11 -2.26 -2.66
N ARG A 154 -1.81 -2.02 -2.89
CA ARG A 154 -0.98 -2.81 -3.83
C ARG A 154 -1.50 -2.84 -5.26
N ASN A 155 -2.25 -1.82 -5.68
CA ASN A 155 -2.71 -1.69 -7.06
C ASN A 155 -1.64 -0.99 -7.90
N LEU A 156 -1.55 -1.38 -9.17
CA LEU A 156 -0.92 -0.57 -10.22
C LEU A 156 -2.04 0.19 -10.95
N ILE A 157 -2.05 1.51 -10.83
CA ILE A 157 -3.04 2.38 -11.46
C ILE A 157 -2.32 3.33 -12.42
N GLU A 158 -2.57 3.17 -13.72
CA GLU A 158 -1.81 3.90 -14.73
C GLU A 158 -2.59 4.24 -15.99
N ASN A 159 -2.16 5.29 -16.70
CA ASN A 159 -2.74 5.69 -17.98
C ASN A 159 -4.24 6.00 -17.94
N SER A 160 -4.77 6.43 -16.79
CA SER A 160 -6.12 7.00 -16.71
C SER A 160 -6.20 8.33 -17.46
N VAL A 161 -7.37 8.63 -18.03
CA VAL A 161 -7.65 9.88 -18.76
C VAL A 161 -7.79 11.08 -17.81
N ALA A 162 -8.13 10.82 -16.55
CA ALA A 162 -8.19 11.77 -15.46
C ALA A 162 -7.38 11.23 -14.28
N GLU A 163 -7.97 11.01 -13.11
CA GLU A 163 -7.24 10.70 -11.87
C GLU A 163 -6.93 9.19 -11.74
N ALA A 164 -5.87 8.86 -11.01
CA ALA A 164 -5.66 7.46 -10.61
C ALA A 164 -6.71 7.03 -9.58
N ILE A 165 -6.90 7.87 -8.55
CA ILE A 165 -7.93 7.70 -7.53
C ILE A 165 -8.63 9.05 -7.36
N ASP A 166 -9.93 9.08 -7.64
CA ASP A 166 -10.80 10.22 -7.35
C ASP A 166 -11.67 9.93 -6.11
N ILE A 167 -11.85 10.94 -5.26
CA ILE A 167 -12.63 10.88 -4.04
C ILE A 167 -13.55 12.10 -3.93
N ASP A 168 -14.80 11.85 -4.27
CA ASP A 168 -15.81 12.88 -4.54
C ASP A 168 -16.82 13.08 -3.40
N ASP A 169 -16.66 12.37 -2.27
CA ASP A 169 -17.64 12.35 -1.19
C ASP A 169 -17.06 11.87 0.16
N GLN A 170 -17.94 11.57 1.13
CA GLN A 170 -17.57 11.09 2.47
C GLN A 170 -16.96 9.68 2.44
N CYS A 171 -15.64 9.62 2.30
CA CYS A 171 -14.88 8.38 2.21
C CYS A 171 -13.81 8.33 3.31
N SER A 172 -13.88 7.34 4.21
CA SER A 172 -12.76 7.04 5.11
C SER A 172 -11.98 5.87 4.56
N ILE A 173 -10.72 6.10 4.22
CA ILE A 173 -9.94 5.18 3.40
C ILE A 173 -8.46 5.14 3.79
N ILE A 174 -7.90 3.95 3.64
CA ILE A 174 -6.46 3.72 3.64
C ILE A 174 -6.04 3.46 2.18
N ILE A 175 -5.17 4.31 1.65
CA ILE A 175 -4.53 4.16 0.33
C ILE A 175 -3.08 3.79 0.60
N GLU A 176 -2.73 2.51 0.40
CA GLU A 176 -1.39 2.03 0.77
C GLU A 176 -0.69 1.14 -0.25
N ASP A 177 0.63 1.28 -0.34
CA ASP A 177 1.47 0.38 -1.15
C ASP A 177 1.09 0.36 -2.65
N ASN A 178 0.40 1.38 -3.16
CA ASN A 178 0.00 1.47 -4.56
C ASN A 178 1.09 2.15 -5.41
N ILE A 179 1.07 1.86 -6.71
CA ILE A 179 1.85 2.59 -7.73
C ILE A 179 0.86 3.34 -8.61
N MET A 180 0.96 4.66 -8.67
CA MET A 180 0.07 5.54 -9.44
C MET A 180 0.90 6.38 -10.40
N ARG A 181 0.77 6.13 -11.70
CA ARG A 181 1.66 6.77 -12.69
C ARG A 181 1.06 6.99 -14.06
N TYR A 182 1.57 8.00 -14.77
CA TYR A 182 1.18 8.31 -16.14
C TYR A 182 -0.33 8.60 -16.31
N ASN A 183 -1.01 8.99 -15.23
CA ASN A 183 -2.38 9.45 -15.29
C ASN A 183 -2.41 10.90 -15.78
N ARG A 184 -3.47 11.27 -16.49
CA ARG A 184 -3.59 12.58 -17.16
C ARG A 184 -4.10 13.69 -16.25
N ALA A 185 -4.42 13.40 -15.00
CA ALA A 185 -4.61 14.38 -13.94
C ALA A 185 -3.74 14.02 -12.73
N ASP A 186 -4.33 13.94 -11.54
CA ASP A 186 -3.64 13.72 -10.27
C ASP A 186 -3.45 12.23 -9.96
N GLY A 187 -2.47 11.92 -9.11
CA GLY A 187 -2.34 10.58 -8.55
C GLY A 187 -3.52 10.24 -7.63
N VAL A 188 -3.82 11.14 -6.69
CA VAL A 188 -5.00 11.06 -5.82
C VAL A 188 -5.63 12.45 -5.74
N GLU A 189 -6.90 12.59 -6.11
CA GLU A 189 -7.70 13.78 -5.81
C GLU A 189 -8.65 13.48 -4.64
N ILE A 190 -8.79 14.45 -3.73
CA ILE A 190 -9.78 14.40 -2.66
C ILE A 190 -10.53 15.74 -2.60
N GLN A 191 -11.81 15.69 -2.94
CA GLN A 191 -12.69 16.85 -2.80
C GLN A 191 -13.23 16.95 -1.37
N LEU A 192 -13.05 18.14 -0.77
CA LEU A 192 -13.40 18.39 0.62
C LEU A 192 -14.73 19.13 0.73
N GLN A 193 -15.85 18.43 0.47
CA GLN A 193 -17.19 19.04 0.59
C GLN A 193 -17.54 19.34 2.05
N ASN A 194 -18.54 20.18 2.27
CA ASN A 194 -19.12 20.43 3.58
C ASN A 194 -19.54 19.13 4.28
N TYR A 195 -19.06 18.93 5.50
CA TYR A 195 -19.35 17.75 6.29
C TYR A 195 -19.45 18.08 7.79
N THR A 196 -20.53 17.57 8.40
CA THR A 196 -20.73 17.59 9.84
C THR A 196 -21.04 16.17 10.29
N GLY A 197 -20.20 15.59 11.14
CA GLY A 197 -20.32 14.20 11.56
C GLY A 197 -19.06 13.70 12.24
N THR A 198 -18.92 12.38 12.32
CA THR A 198 -17.71 11.71 12.85
C THR A 198 -16.52 11.98 11.95
N THR A 199 -15.34 12.23 12.52
CA THR A 199 -14.13 12.55 11.73
C THR A 199 -13.88 11.49 10.66
N ILE A 200 -13.76 11.95 9.41
CA ILE A 200 -13.38 11.13 8.27
C ILE A 200 -11.85 11.09 8.24
N ASN A 201 -11.28 9.88 8.16
CA ASN A 201 -9.83 9.69 8.18
C ASN A 201 -9.35 9.21 6.82
N TYR A 202 -8.33 9.91 6.32
CA TYR A 202 -7.57 9.55 5.13
C TYR A 202 -6.16 9.19 5.55
N ILE A 203 -5.74 7.97 5.26
CA ILE A 203 -4.37 7.52 5.48
C ILE A 203 -3.79 7.17 4.11
N ILE A 204 -2.80 7.91 3.66
CA ILE A 204 -2.12 7.71 2.38
C ILE A 204 -0.68 7.34 2.71
N ARG A 205 -0.29 6.08 2.53
CA ARG A 205 1.03 5.63 2.98
C ARG A 205 1.75 4.64 2.09
N ARG A 206 3.08 4.73 2.03
CA ARG A 206 3.92 3.78 1.27
C ARG A 206 3.56 3.66 -0.20
N ASN A 207 2.91 4.67 -0.78
CA ASN A 207 2.61 4.70 -2.20
C ASN A 207 3.80 5.26 -2.99
N ILE A 208 3.90 4.85 -4.26
CA ILE A 208 4.80 5.46 -5.25
C ILE A 208 3.92 6.20 -6.27
N ILE A 209 3.96 7.53 -6.24
CA ILE A 209 3.09 8.38 -7.05
C ILE A 209 3.93 9.25 -7.97
N HIS A 210 3.92 8.96 -9.27
CA HIS A 210 4.91 9.58 -10.14
C HIS A 210 4.51 9.72 -11.61
N ASN A 211 5.09 10.72 -12.28
CA ASN A 211 4.82 11.00 -13.69
C ASN A 211 3.32 11.17 -14.03
N ASN A 212 2.50 11.61 -13.07
CA ASN A 212 1.14 12.06 -13.36
C ASN A 212 1.19 13.49 -13.94
N LEU A 213 0.21 13.87 -14.75
CA LEU A 213 0.24 15.15 -15.44
C LEU A 213 0.09 16.33 -14.47
N HIS A 214 -0.69 16.17 -13.40
CA HIS A 214 -0.90 17.17 -12.36
C HIS A 214 -0.20 16.77 -11.05
N ASP A 215 -0.87 16.86 -9.90
CA ASP A 215 -0.27 16.67 -8.60
C ASP A 215 -0.05 15.18 -8.31
N GLY A 216 0.85 14.89 -7.38
CA GLY A 216 0.89 13.56 -6.77
C GLY A 216 -0.38 13.32 -5.94
N ILE A 217 -0.65 14.20 -5.00
CA ILE A 217 -1.85 14.19 -4.16
C ILE A 217 -2.44 15.59 -4.15
N GLN A 218 -3.71 15.72 -4.50
CA GLN A 218 -4.44 16.98 -4.46
C GLN A 218 -5.57 16.92 -3.43
N LEU A 219 -5.61 17.92 -2.56
CA LEU A 219 -6.73 18.18 -1.64
C LEU A 219 -7.46 19.44 -2.10
N VAL A 220 -8.72 19.30 -2.49
CA VAL A 220 -9.52 20.40 -3.05
C VAL A 220 -10.51 20.91 -2.01
N GLU A 221 -10.25 22.08 -1.43
CA GLU A 221 -11.14 22.70 -0.44
C GLU A 221 -12.39 23.28 -1.11
N ASN A 222 -13.55 22.74 -0.77
CA ASN A 222 -14.82 23.43 -0.96
C ASN A 222 -15.16 24.20 0.34
N PRO A 223 -15.21 25.54 0.32
CA PRO A 223 -15.32 26.32 1.55
C PRO A 223 -16.52 25.92 2.44
N GLY A 224 -16.23 25.66 3.71
CA GLY A 224 -17.21 25.60 4.78
C GLY A 224 -16.79 24.70 5.94
N ILE A 225 -17.74 23.97 6.54
CA ILE A 225 -17.47 23.14 7.72
C ILE A 225 -16.96 21.78 7.26
N SER A 226 -15.80 21.39 7.75
CA SER A 226 -15.23 20.07 7.53
C SER A 226 -14.79 19.46 8.86
N ASN A 227 -14.77 18.13 8.92
CA ASN A 227 -14.22 17.36 10.03
C ASN A 227 -13.47 16.16 9.46
N ARG A 228 -12.28 16.43 8.92
CA ARG A 228 -11.42 15.42 8.28
C ARG A 228 -10.04 15.42 8.95
N SER A 229 -9.32 14.31 8.82
CA SER A 229 -7.91 14.21 9.20
C SER A 229 -7.15 13.46 8.13
N PHE A 230 -5.97 13.96 7.81
CA PHE A 230 -5.10 13.38 6.78
C PHE A 230 -3.75 12.99 7.39
N LEU A 231 -3.36 11.73 7.22
CA LEU A 231 -2.02 11.25 7.47
C LEU A 231 -1.42 10.79 6.14
N ILE A 232 -0.45 11.54 5.64
CA ILE A 232 0.29 11.27 4.41
C ILE A 232 1.71 10.90 4.83
N GLU A 233 2.05 9.61 4.79
CA GLU A 233 3.32 9.13 5.35
C GLU A 233 4.07 8.10 4.50
N HIS A 234 5.39 8.13 4.50
CA HIS A 234 6.20 7.11 3.83
C HIS A 234 5.95 6.97 2.32
N ASN A 235 5.38 7.99 1.66
CA ASN A 235 5.16 7.98 0.22
C ASN A 235 6.39 8.49 -0.53
N LEU A 236 6.64 7.91 -1.70
CA LEU A 236 7.57 8.42 -2.69
C LEU A 236 6.78 9.13 -3.79
N ILE A 237 6.87 10.47 -3.86
CA ILE A 237 6.07 11.31 -4.76
C ILE A 237 7.00 12.12 -5.66
N TYR A 238 7.11 11.75 -6.95
CA TYR A 238 8.12 12.36 -7.80
C TYR A 238 7.74 12.55 -9.27
N LYS A 239 8.32 13.58 -9.91
CA LYS A 239 8.12 13.88 -11.34
C LYS A 239 6.66 14.03 -11.78
N ASN A 240 5.75 14.34 -10.87
CA ASN A 240 4.41 14.77 -11.21
C ASN A 240 4.50 16.20 -11.78
N GLY A 241 3.60 16.54 -12.71
CA GLY A 241 3.74 17.75 -13.51
C GLY A 241 3.71 19.03 -12.68
N THR A 242 3.06 19.01 -11.52
CA THR A 242 2.68 20.21 -10.76
C THR A 242 3.16 20.09 -9.32
N ALA A 243 2.33 19.91 -8.29
CA ALA A 243 2.80 19.71 -6.92
C ALA A 243 3.06 18.23 -6.58
N GLY A 244 3.95 17.97 -5.62
CA GLY A 244 3.95 16.67 -4.95
C GLY A 244 2.68 16.49 -4.15
N ILE A 245 2.37 17.47 -3.30
CA ILE A 245 1.13 17.55 -2.52
C ILE A 245 0.56 18.96 -2.66
N GLY A 246 -0.60 19.09 -3.31
CA GLY A 246 -1.30 20.36 -3.55
C GLY A 246 -2.55 20.51 -2.68
N MET A 247 -2.75 21.70 -2.12
CA MET A 247 -3.95 22.08 -1.35
C MET A 247 -4.59 23.32 -1.99
N MET A 248 -5.69 23.10 -2.69
CA MET A 248 -6.23 24.03 -3.69
C MET A 248 -7.68 24.41 -3.38
N ALA A 249 -8.11 25.64 -3.72
CA ALA A 249 -9.51 26.03 -3.57
C ALA A 249 -10.37 25.51 -4.74
N TRP A 250 -11.62 25.10 -4.44
CA TRP A 250 -12.57 24.61 -5.43
C TRP A 250 -12.88 25.64 -6.54
N GLY A 251 -13.06 25.16 -7.77
CA GLY A 251 -13.41 25.99 -8.94
C GLY A 251 -12.20 26.53 -9.72
N ASN A 252 -10.97 26.27 -9.28
CA ASN A 252 -9.76 26.59 -10.01
C ASN A 252 -9.23 25.36 -10.76
N LEU A 253 -9.89 25.03 -11.89
CA LEU A 253 -9.49 23.97 -12.83
C LEU A 253 -8.22 24.29 -13.63
N PHE A 254 -7.69 25.50 -13.46
CA PHE A 254 -6.38 25.89 -13.96
C PHE A 254 -5.62 26.34 -12.72
N GLU A 255 -4.57 25.59 -12.39
CA GLU A 255 -3.67 25.74 -11.24
C GLU A 255 -3.06 27.14 -11.08
N LYS A 256 -3.90 28.13 -10.82
CA LYS A 256 -3.51 29.53 -10.62
C LYS A 256 -3.15 29.80 -9.17
N TYR A 257 -2.81 28.75 -8.43
CA TYR A 257 -2.22 28.81 -7.08
C TYR A 257 -3.03 29.70 -6.11
N GLU A 258 -4.37 29.74 -6.27
CA GLU A 258 -5.25 30.24 -5.22
C GLU A 258 -5.33 29.16 -4.15
N ILE A 259 -4.36 29.26 -3.26
CA ILE A 259 -4.13 28.35 -2.15
C ILE A 259 -5.34 28.34 -1.23
N ALA A 260 -5.82 27.13 -0.93
CA ALA A 260 -6.85 26.90 0.06
C ALA A 260 -6.30 27.02 1.48
N ALA A 261 -7.10 27.58 2.38
CA ALA A 261 -6.79 27.68 3.79
C ALA A 261 -7.31 26.44 4.51
N ILE A 262 -6.92 25.24 4.04
CA ILE A 262 -7.38 23.96 4.60
C ILE A 262 -7.16 23.97 6.11
N LYS A 263 -8.28 23.93 6.85
CA LYS A 263 -8.30 23.98 8.32
C LYS A 263 -8.29 22.60 8.96
N ASP A 264 -8.64 21.57 8.21
CA ASP A 264 -8.50 20.19 8.66
C ASP A 264 -7.00 19.88 8.89
N PRO A 265 -6.66 19.12 9.94
CA PRO A 265 -5.28 18.72 10.18
C PRO A 265 -4.75 17.84 9.04
N VAL A 266 -3.65 18.28 8.44
CA VAL A 266 -2.88 17.51 7.44
C VAL A 266 -1.50 17.22 7.99
N GLN A 267 -1.17 15.94 8.16
CA GLN A 267 0.11 15.46 8.65
C GLN A 267 0.88 14.84 7.48
N ILE A 268 2.04 15.40 7.14
CA ILE A 268 2.91 14.97 6.04
C ILE A 268 4.22 14.52 6.67
N PHE A 269 4.35 13.21 6.93
CA PHE A 269 5.44 12.64 7.72
C PHE A 269 6.29 11.65 6.95
N ASN A 270 7.62 11.76 7.04
CA ASN A 270 8.53 10.75 6.48
C ASN A 270 8.23 10.45 4.99
N ASN A 271 7.95 11.45 4.15
CA ASN A 271 7.79 11.26 2.71
C ASN A 271 9.05 11.70 1.96
N THR A 272 9.29 11.12 0.78
CA THR A 272 10.24 11.66 -0.20
C THR A 272 9.46 12.30 -1.33
N ILE A 273 9.56 13.62 -1.47
CA ILE A 273 8.87 14.42 -2.46
C ILE A 273 9.94 15.05 -3.35
N ALA A 274 10.00 14.68 -4.63
CA ALA A 274 11.15 15.02 -5.47
C ALA A 274 10.80 15.39 -6.90
N SER A 275 11.50 16.35 -7.50
CA SER A 275 11.44 16.62 -8.94
C SER A 275 10.06 16.94 -9.54
N ASN A 276 9.09 17.33 -8.70
CA ASN A 276 7.82 17.93 -9.14
C ASN A 276 8.05 19.42 -9.48
N SER A 277 7.05 20.12 -10.05
CA SER A 277 7.18 21.58 -10.22
C SER A 277 7.18 22.33 -8.88
N TYR A 278 6.43 21.82 -7.90
CA TYR A 278 6.39 22.29 -6.51
C TYR A 278 6.43 21.08 -5.57
N GLY A 279 6.99 21.22 -4.36
CA GLY A 279 6.93 20.15 -3.36
C GLY A 279 5.57 20.08 -2.66
N VAL A 280 5.39 20.85 -1.59
CA VAL A 280 4.13 20.96 -0.85
C VAL A 280 3.57 22.38 -0.97
N VAL A 281 2.31 22.51 -1.40
CA VAL A 281 1.68 23.82 -1.61
C VAL A 281 0.36 23.92 -0.85
N GLY A 282 0.23 24.96 -0.04
CA GLY A 282 -1.01 25.37 0.62
C GLY A 282 -1.31 24.75 1.98
N GLY A 283 -2.36 25.26 2.62
CA GLY A 283 -2.89 24.78 3.89
C GLY A 283 -2.56 25.65 5.13
N ASP A 284 -3.53 25.73 6.04
CA ASP A 284 -3.48 26.53 7.27
C ASP A 284 -3.35 25.66 8.54
N ASN A 285 -3.33 24.34 8.40
CA ASN A 285 -3.22 23.39 9.51
C ASN A 285 -2.40 22.15 9.12
N VAL A 286 -1.19 22.38 8.62
CA VAL A 286 -0.31 21.36 8.04
C VAL A 286 0.94 21.17 8.91
N LEU A 287 1.27 19.92 9.22
CA LEU A 287 2.53 19.55 9.85
C LEU A 287 3.38 18.76 8.85
N THR A 288 4.51 19.32 8.46
CA THR A 288 5.45 18.69 7.52
C THR A 288 6.72 18.32 8.27
N ILE A 289 6.86 17.04 8.63
CA ILE A 289 7.91 16.56 9.55
C ILE A 289 8.67 15.37 8.94
N ASN A 290 10.00 15.31 9.09
CA ASN A 290 10.84 14.18 8.64
C ASN A 290 10.85 13.91 7.13
N ASN A 291 10.50 14.88 6.28
CA ASN A 291 10.44 14.65 4.83
C ASN A 291 11.77 14.96 4.14
N ILE A 292 12.01 14.31 2.99
CA ILE A 292 12.96 14.77 1.97
C ILE A 292 12.14 15.53 0.92
N ILE A 293 12.45 16.79 0.65
CA ILE A 293 11.77 17.66 -0.32
C ILE A 293 12.83 18.30 -1.23
N ILE A 294 13.05 17.71 -2.40
CA ILE A 294 14.24 18.00 -3.22
C ILE A 294 13.98 18.20 -4.71
N ASP A 295 14.86 18.96 -5.34
CA ASP A 295 14.95 19.12 -6.80
C ASP A 295 13.65 19.60 -7.49
N HIS A 296 12.81 20.36 -6.79
CA HIS A 296 11.60 20.92 -7.38
C HIS A 296 11.91 22.03 -8.39
N LYS A 297 11.13 22.15 -9.46
CA LYS A 297 11.41 23.15 -10.51
C LYS A 297 11.20 24.60 -10.06
N THR A 298 10.31 24.83 -9.08
CA THR A 298 9.95 26.18 -8.62
C THR A 298 10.29 26.41 -7.15
N VAL A 299 9.68 25.65 -6.25
CA VAL A 299 9.86 25.83 -4.79
C VAL A 299 9.54 24.53 -4.05
N GLY A 300 10.28 24.26 -2.97
CA GLY A 300 10.06 23.11 -2.10
C GLY A 300 8.74 23.18 -1.35
N MET A 301 8.49 24.26 -0.61
CA MET A 301 7.23 24.49 0.09
C MET A 301 6.69 25.89 -0.14
N ARG A 302 5.38 26.02 -0.36
CA ARG A 302 4.74 27.31 -0.62
C ARG A 302 3.43 27.49 0.14
N HIS A 303 3.28 28.62 0.83
CA HIS A 303 2.06 29.01 1.54
C HIS A 303 1.53 27.94 2.50
N VAL A 304 2.43 27.35 3.27
CA VAL A 304 2.11 26.45 4.38
C VAL A 304 2.24 27.25 5.69
N TYR A 305 1.14 27.83 6.18
CA TYR A 305 1.16 28.85 7.24
C TYR A 305 0.04 28.67 8.27
N GLY A 306 -0.30 29.70 9.05
CA GLY A 306 -1.36 29.63 10.05
C GLY A 306 -1.03 28.72 11.24
N ASN A 307 -1.83 27.67 11.44
CA ASN A 307 -1.61 26.61 12.42
C ASN A 307 -0.60 25.54 11.96
N SER A 308 0.17 25.82 10.91
CA SER A 308 1.17 24.89 10.37
C SER A 308 2.54 24.98 11.05
N MET A 309 3.37 23.96 10.79
CA MET A 309 4.80 23.93 11.10
C MET A 309 5.53 22.93 10.19
N ALA A 310 6.63 23.36 9.58
CA ALA A 310 7.62 22.48 8.97
C ALA A 310 8.87 22.37 9.87
N ALA A 311 9.31 21.15 10.19
CA ALA A 311 10.49 20.89 11.02
C ALA A 311 11.09 19.53 10.67
N TYR A 312 12.38 19.33 10.92
CA TYR A 312 13.07 18.06 10.60
C TYR A 312 12.91 17.65 9.13
N ASN A 313 12.90 18.60 8.19
CA ASN A 313 12.88 18.26 6.76
C ASN A 313 14.24 18.52 6.13
N LEU A 314 14.61 17.66 5.19
CA LEU A 314 15.74 17.86 4.30
C LEU A 314 15.26 18.54 3.02
N MET A 315 15.76 19.74 2.76
CA MET A 315 15.39 20.61 1.65
C MET A 315 16.63 20.90 0.80
N SER A 316 16.71 20.41 -0.43
CA SER A 316 17.91 20.60 -1.26
C SER A 316 17.60 20.60 -2.74
N GLY A 317 18.43 21.29 -3.55
CA GLY A 317 18.26 21.34 -5.00
C GLY A 317 17.03 22.13 -5.50
N ASN A 318 16.22 22.71 -4.61
CA ASN A 318 15.13 23.61 -4.97
C ASN A 318 15.66 25.01 -5.28
N PRO A 319 15.12 25.75 -6.27
CA PRO A 319 15.45 27.16 -6.46
C PRO A 319 15.17 28.02 -5.22
N TYR A 320 14.09 27.67 -4.51
CA TYR A 320 13.73 28.19 -3.20
C TYR A 320 13.20 27.03 -2.35
N ASP A 321 13.67 26.88 -1.12
CA ASP A 321 13.12 25.85 -0.22
C ASP A 321 11.74 26.24 0.32
N PHE A 322 11.54 27.53 0.64
CA PHE A 322 10.31 28.04 1.21
C PHE A 322 9.86 29.35 0.55
N ASP A 323 8.56 29.46 0.30
CA ASP A 323 7.85 30.69 -0.03
C ASP A 323 6.64 30.84 0.90
N TYR A 324 6.62 31.89 1.73
CA TYR A 324 5.54 32.15 2.69
C TYR A 324 5.15 30.94 3.57
N CYS A 325 6.15 30.27 4.17
CA CYS A 325 5.94 29.11 5.03
C CYS A 325 6.34 29.37 6.48
N LYS A 326 5.70 28.66 7.41
CA LYS A 326 6.13 28.59 8.81
C LYS A 326 6.98 27.35 9.04
N TYR A 327 8.25 27.55 9.34
CA TYR A 327 9.22 26.47 9.53
C TYR A 327 10.18 26.75 10.68
N ASP A 328 10.80 25.70 11.20
CA ASP A 328 11.90 25.78 12.16
C ASP A 328 13.24 25.64 11.45
N SER A 329 13.91 26.78 11.27
CA SER A 329 15.25 26.84 10.66
C SER A 329 16.33 26.01 11.37
N LYS A 330 16.16 25.66 12.66
CA LYS A 330 17.17 24.88 13.40
C LYS A 330 17.13 23.39 13.07
N THR A 331 15.99 22.92 12.59
CA THR A 331 15.73 21.51 12.29
C THR A 331 15.51 21.31 10.79
N THR A 332 15.75 22.34 9.98
CA THR A 332 15.73 22.20 8.52
C THR A 332 17.16 21.94 8.04
N PHE A 333 17.33 20.90 7.23
CA PHE A 333 18.62 20.46 6.70
C PHE A 333 18.68 20.85 5.23
N HIS A 334 19.84 21.33 4.76
CA HIS A 334 19.99 21.83 3.39
C HIS A 334 20.99 21.03 2.53
N ASP A 335 21.75 20.15 3.15
CA ASP A 335 22.74 19.32 2.46
C ASP A 335 22.04 18.24 1.64
N ALA A 336 22.46 18.08 0.39
CA ALA A 336 21.88 17.11 -0.53
C ALA A 336 22.06 15.66 -0.01
N PRO A 337 21.01 14.83 -0.06
CA PRO A 337 21.10 13.44 0.38
C PRO A 337 21.77 12.57 -0.71
N ASP A 338 22.46 11.50 -0.31
CA ASP A 338 22.99 10.50 -1.25
C ASP A 338 21.96 9.39 -1.50
N LEU A 339 21.10 9.60 -2.50
CA LEU A 339 20.01 8.69 -2.86
C LEU A 339 20.27 7.97 -4.19
N ASP A 340 19.89 6.69 -4.25
CA ASP A 340 19.82 5.90 -5.48
C ASP A 340 18.66 6.34 -6.40
N ASP A 341 18.55 5.71 -7.58
CA ASP A 341 17.51 6.04 -8.56
C ASP A 341 16.08 5.73 -8.09
N ASN A 342 15.95 4.97 -7.00
CA ASN A 342 14.69 4.66 -6.32
C ASN A 342 14.52 5.47 -5.03
N PHE A 343 15.30 6.54 -4.85
CA PHE A 343 15.27 7.42 -3.70
C PHE A 343 15.56 6.74 -2.36
N ARG A 344 16.39 5.70 -2.36
CA ARG A 344 16.92 5.06 -1.14
C ARG A 344 18.33 5.55 -0.85
N TYR A 345 18.65 5.76 0.42
CA TYR A 345 20.02 6.10 0.83
C TYR A 345 21.02 5.03 0.37
N ARG A 346 22.11 5.46 -0.28
CA ARG A 346 23.23 4.58 -0.65
C ARG A 346 24.18 4.31 0.52
N GLY A 347 24.17 5.19 1.52
CA GLY A 347 25.05 5.15 2.67
C GLY A 347 24.60 6.16 3.72
N SER A 348 25.32 6.20 4.84
CA SER A 348 25.17 7.27 5.82
C SER A 348 25.36 8.64 5.17
N GLY A 349 24.57 9.64 5.55
CA GLY A 349 24.68 11.00 5.01
C GLY A 349 23.61 11.94 5.55
N PRO A 350 23.44 13.12 4.94
CA PRO A 350 22.37 14.05 5.29
C PRO A 350 21.01 13.35 5.29
N GLY A 351 20.26 13.48 6.38
CA GLY A 351 18.94 12.86 6.56
C GLY A 351 18.95 11.48 7.23
N VAL A 352 20.09 10.76 7.25
CA VAL A 352 20.23 9.47 7.95
C VAL A 352 20.46 9.68 9.44
N ASN A 353 19.65 9.06 10.30
CA ASN A 353 19.59 9.25 11.75
C ASN A 353 19.39 10.73 12.17
N GLN A 354 18.68 11.52 11.35
CA GLN A 354 18.45 12.96 11.61
C GLN A 354 16.97 13.32 11.79
N ALA A 355 16.04 12.40 11.48
CA ALA A 355 14.62 12.65 11.72
C ALA A 355 14.30 12.58 13.22
N THR A 356 13.18 13.18 13.61
CA THR A 356 12.69 13.10 15.00
C THR A 356 11.77 11.90 15.16
N ASP A 357 11.95 11.11 16.21
CA ASP A 357 11.05 10.02 16.59
C ASP A 357 9.85 10.49 17.42
N LEU A 358 9.90 11.71 17.96
CA LEU A 358 8.84 12.32 18.75
C LEU A 358 8.66 13.79 18.33
N PHE A 359 7.43 14.19 18.02
CA PHE A 359 7.11 15.61 17.80
C PHE A 359 5.86 15.99 18.60
N VAL A 360 6.00 17.03 19.43
CA VAL A 360 4.92 17.60 20.24
C VAL A 360 4.53 18.95 19.67
N TRP A 361 3.29 19.06 19.21
CA TRP A 361 2.73 20.29 18.69
C TRP A 361 1.59 20.78 19.58
N LYS A 362 1.70 22.02 20.07
CA LYS A 362 0.69 22.66 20.93
C LYS A 362 0.25 21.79 22.12
N GLY A 363 1.22 21.13 22.76
CA GLY A 363 0.99 20.27 23.92
C GLY A 363 0.39 18.89 23.62
N ARG A 364 0.31 18.49 22.34
CA ARG A 364 -0.13 17.15 21.91
C ARG A 364 0.99 16.45 21.17
N THR A 365 1.25 15.18 21.48
CA THR A 365 2.08 14.33 20.64
C THR A 365 1.35 14.10 19.31
N VAL A 366 2.00 14.48 18.21
CA VAL A 366 1.43 14.36 16.85
C VAL A 366 2.22 13.39 15.98
N LEU A 367 3.49 13.14 16.32
CA LEU A 367 4.32 12.10 15.74
C LEU A 367 4.99 11.34 16.89
N GLN A 368 4.94 10.01 16.82
CA GLN A 368 5.69 9.11 17.70
C GLN A 368 6.04 7.84 16.91
N ILE A 369 7.33 7.68 16.59
CA ILE A 369 7.88 6.53 15.90
C ILE A 369 8.55 5.63 16.94
N PRO A 370 8.06 4.42 17.21
CA PRO A 370 8.70 3.50 18.14
C PRO A 370 10.06 3.01 17.61
N GLN A 371 11.03 2.76 18.51
CA GLN A 371 12.39 2.29 18.17
C GLN A 371 12.43 1.05 17.27
N ASN A 372 11.40 0.20 17.28
CA ASN A 372 11.35 -0.99 16.42
C ASN A 372 10.92 -0.71 14.96
N GLN A 373 10.65 0.56 14.62
CA GLN A 373 10.28 0.99 13.27
C GLN A 373 11.43 1.69 12.53
N TYR A 374 12.55 1.93 13.20
CA TYR A 374 13.72 2.58 12.63
C TYR A 374 15.03 1.90 13.09
N SER A 375 16.12 2.17 12.38
CA SER A 375 17.45 1.65 12.74
C SER A 375 18.32 2.77 13.32
N GLY A 376 19.37 2.42 14.05
CA GLY A 376 20.29 3.40 14.61
C GLY A 376 19.70 4.21 15.78
N ILE A 377 20.14 5.46 15.91
CA ILE A 377 19.86 6.33 17.07
C ILE A 377 18.64 7.24 16.87
N ALA A 378 18.16 7.36 15.64
CA ALA A 378 16.97 8.14 15.26
C ALA A 378 16.47 7.66 13.88
N PRO A 379 15.20 7.89 13.53
CA PRO A 379 14.70 7.60 12.18
C PRO A 379 15.46 8.34 11.10
N ASP A 380 15.33 7.86 9.87
CA ASP A 380 15.79 8.57 8.70
C ASP A 380 14.69 9.50 8.15
N MET A 381 15.11 10.63 7.58
CA MET A 381 14.21 11.48 6.81
C MET A 381 13.85 10.80 5.50
N GLY A 382 12.61 10.97 5.04
CA GLY A 382 12.13 10.45 3.77
C GLY A 382 11.32 9.16 3.86
N ALA A 383 10.94 8.65 2.70
CA ALA A 383 10.02 7.52 2.55
C ALA A 383 10.59 6.16 3.01
N TYR A 384 11.91 6.03 3.07
CA TYR A 384 12.60 4.77 3.30
C TYR A 384 13.68 4.94 4.35
N GLU A 385 13.67 4.03 5.31
CA GLU A 385 14.78 3.84 6.24
C GLU A 385 15.99 3.26 5.49
N TYR A 386 17.15 3.87 5.70
CA TYR A 386 18.45 3.31 5.39
C TYR A 386 18.67 2.06 6.25
N LYS A 387 18.73 0.92 5.58
CA LYS A 387 19.22 -0.30 6.20
C LYS A 387 20.72 -0.27 6.08
N GLU A 388 21.40 0.15 7.15
CA GLU A 388 22.85 -0.07 7.24
C GLU A 388 23.11 -1.55 6.91
N PRO A 389 24.06 -1.86 6.03
CA PRO A 389 24.62 -3.20 6.01
C PRO A 389 25.06 -3.49 7.44
N ASP A 390 24.67 -4.64 8.00
CA ASP A 390 25.16 -5.02 9.32
C ASP A 390 26.67 -4.81 9.37
N PRO A 391 27.20 -4.15 10.42
CA PRO A 391 28.63 -3.94 10.52
C PRO A 391 29.32 -5.30 10.35
N PRO A 392 30.40 -5.38 9.54
CA PRO A 392 31.12 -6.63 9.41
C PRO A 392 31.51 -7.08 10.81
N HIS A 393 31.03 -8.27 11.19
CA HIS A 393 31.48 -8.94 12.39
C HIS A 393 32.81 -9.63 12.09
N ASP A 394 33.59 -9.92 13.13
CA ASP A 394 34.76 -10.78 12.97
C ASP A 394 34.30 -12.17 12.48
N PRO A 395 35.03 -12.81 11.53
CA PRO A 395 34.63 -14.11 11.01
C PRO A 395 34.39 -15.14 12.11
N GLY A 396 33.28 -15.86 12.01
CA GLY A 396 32.80 -16.77 13.05
C GLY A 396 32.06 -17.99 12.51
N VAL A 397 31.36 -18.68 13.41
CA VAL A 397 30.50 -19.82 13.09
C VAL A 397 29.05 -19.42 13.30
N LEU A 398 28.24 -19.48 12.25
CA LEU A 398 26.82 -19.15 12.23
C LEU A 398 26.00 -20.43 12.14
N HIS A 399 25.14 -20.71 13.12
CA HIS A 399 24.35 -21.94 13.19
C HIS A 399 22.96 -21.78 12.58
N VAL A 400 22.55 -22.75 11.75
CA VAL A 400 21.25 -22.74 11.07
C VAL A 400 20.54 -24.09 11.16
N PRO A 401 19.36 -24.19 11.82
CA PRO A 401 18.80 -23.19 12.71
C PRO A 401 19.67 -23.03 13.98
N GLY A 402 19.62 -21.84 14.57
CA GLY A 402 20.34 -21.51 15.79
C GLY A 402 20.48 -20.00 15.92
N ASP A 403 21.60 -19.47 15.45
CA ASP A 403 21.87 -18.04 15.36
C ASP A 403 20.93 -17.36 14.35
N PHE A 404 20.57 -18.09 13.29
CA PHE A 404 19.57 -17.67 12.31
C PHE A 404 18.48 -18.72 12.18
N VAL A 405 17.26 -18.28 11.89
CA VAL A 405 16.13 -19.20 11.66
C VAL A 405 16.23 -19.84 10.28
N THR A 406 16.75 -19.11 9.29
CA THR A 406 16.81 -19.56 7.89
C THR A 406 18.24 -19.50 7.34
N LEU A 407 18.52 -20.38 6.38
CA LEU A 407 19.82 -20.41 5.70
C LEU A 407 20.07 -19.15 4.88
N GLN A 408 19.04 -18.62 4.21
CA GLN A 408 19.16 -17.38 3.44
C GLN A 408 19.49 -16.18 4.31
N GLU A 409 18.97 -16.10 5.53
CA GLU A 409 19.31 -15.04 6.49
C GLU A 409 20.78 -15.13 6.91
N ALA A 410 21.27 -16.32 7.27
CA ALA A 410 22.68 -16.52 7.59
C ALA A 410 23.60 -16.15 6.41
N LEU A 411 23.25 -16.54 5.17
CA LEU A 411 23.97 -16.16 3.96
C LEU A 411 23.99 -14.63 3.76
N ASN A 412 22.85 -13.98 3.97
CA ASN A 412 22.75 -12.52 3.86
C ASN A 412 23.60 -11.79 4.90
N LYS A 413 23.69 -12.34 6.12
CA LYS A 413 24.35 -11.73 7.28
C LYS A 413 25.83 -12.08 7.44
N SER A 414 26.28 -13.16 6.80
CA SER A 414 27.69 -13.59 6.85
C SER A 414 28.67 -12.53 6.34
N VAL A 415 29.93 -12.62 6.73
CA VAL A 415 31.07 -11.93 6.13
C VAL A 415 31.98 -12.94 5.43
N ASP A 416 32.97 -12.46 4.66
CA ASP A 416 34.03 -13.34 4.15
C ASP A 416 34.69 -14.10 5.31
N GLU A 417 35.02 -15.37 5.07
CA GLU A 417 35.61 -16.33 6.02
C GLU A 417 34.67 -16.92 7.09
N ASP A 418 33.39 -16.53 7.14
CA ASP A 418 32.42 -17.19 8.02
C ASP A 418 32.23 -18.67 7.69
N THR A 419 31.90 -19.45 8.71
CA THR A 419 31.38 -20.81 8.56
C THR A 419 29.90 -20.84 8.90
N ILE A 420 29.04 -21.11 7.93
CA ILE A 420 27.62 -21.39 8.14
C ILE A 420 27.46 -22.89 8.37
N LEU A 421 27.10 -23.28 9.59
CA LEU A 421 26.91 -24.66 10.00
C LEU A 421 25.42 -25.03 10.01
N VAL A 422 25.01 -25.83 9.03
CA VAL A 422 23.63 -26.22 8.77
C VAL A 422 23.30 -27.53 9.51
N ALA A 423 22.27 -27.51 10.35
CA ALA A 423 21.79 -28.68 11.06
C ALA A 423 20.98 -29.62 10.13
N PRO A 424 20.65 -30.83 10.59
CA PRO A 424 19.66 -31.67 9.94
C PRO A 424 18.32 -30.94 9.71
N GLY A 425 17.79 -31.02 8.49
CA GLY A 425 16.58 -30.35 8.06
C GLY A 425 16.48 -30.25 6.54
N GLU A 426 15.30 -29.86 6.05
CA GLU A 426 15.05 -29.55 4.64
C GLU A 426 14.94 -28.03 4.46
N TYR A 427 15.82 -27.48 3.64
CA TYR A 427 15.97 -26.04 3.39
C TYR A 427 15.60 -25.76 1.93
N ILE A 428 14.40 -25.23 1.73
CA ILE A 428 13.81 -25.03 0.41
C ILE A 428 14.15 -23.64 -0.14
N GLY A 429 14.62 -23.58 -1.38
CA GLY A 429 14.92 -22.37 -2.16
C GLY A 429 16.33 -22.33 -2.76
N GLU A 430 16.57 -21.40 -3.68
CA GLU A 430 17.91 -21.11 -4.22
C GLU A 430 18.79 -20.43 -3.16
N MET A 431 19.86 -21.11 -2.74
CA MET A 431 20.86 -20.55 -1.82
C MET A 431 21.96 -19.84 -2.62
N ARG A 432 21.90 -18.51 -2.70
CA ARG A 432 22.91 -17.73 -3.43
C ARG A 432 24.05 -17.25 -2.53
N ILE A 433 25.26 -17.74 -2.82
CA ILE A 433 26.49 -17.42 -2.10
C ILE A 433 27.23 -16.29 -2.81
N ARG A 434 27.45 -15.18 -2.11
CA ARG A 434 28.10 -13.97 -2.64
C ARG A 434 29.42 -13.60 -1.97
N LYS A 435 29.81 -14.36 -0.95
CA LYS A 435 30.93 -14.12 -0.04
C LYS A 435 31.78 -15.38 0.09
N ASN A 436 33.06 -15.22 0.41
CA ASN A 436 34.02 -16.32 0.56
C ASN A 436 33.82 -17.05 1.90
N ILE A 437 32.69 -17.72 2.05
CA ILE A 437 32.30 -18.45 3.26
C ILE A 437 32.57 -19.96 3.15
N ILE A 438 32.47 -20.66 4.27
CA ILE A 438 32.31 -22.11 4.34
C ILE A 438 30.84 -22.39 4.63
N LEU A 439 30.10 -22.98 3.70
CA LEU A 439 28.79 -23.56 3.95
C LEU A 439 29.01 -25.04 4.24
N ALA A 440 28.59 -25.55 5.40
CA ALA A 440 28.82 -26.94 5.76
C ALA A 440 27.67 -27.50 6.60
N SER A 441 27.40 -28.81 6.51
CA SER A 441 26.53 -29.46 7.49
C SER A 441 27.28 -29.70 8.81
N GLN A 442 26.55 -30.03 9.87
CA GLN A 442 27.11 -30.40 11.16
C GLN A 442 28.09 -31.60 11.12
N PHE A 443 28.15 -32.35 10.01
CA PHE A 443 29.22 -33.33 9.75
C PHE A 443 30.62 -32.70 9.91
N PHE A 444 30.80 -31.44 9.50
CA PHE A 444 32.09 -30.75 9.52
C PHE A 444 32.71 -30.69 10.91
N SER A 445 31.89 -30.60 11.97
CA SER A 445 32.35 -30.54 13.36
C SER A 445 32.20 -31.87 14.10
N SER A 446 31.21 -32.70 13.76
CA SER A 446 30.90 -33.94 14.48
C SER A 446 31.58 -35.19 13.92
N ASN A 447 31.97 -35.16 12.64
CA ASN A 447 32.42 -36.32 11.86
C ASN A 447 31.38 -37.47 11.80
N ASP A 448 30.10 -37.18 12.05
CA ASP A 448 28.98 -38.12 11.91
C ASP A 448 28.40 -38.04 10.49
N SER A 449 28.70 -39.06 9.67
CA SER A 449 28.26 -39.09 8.27
C SER A 449 26.75 -39.17 8.09
N SER A 450 26.00 -39.58 9.12
CA SER A 450 24.53 -39.64 9.04
C SER A 450 23.89 -38.26 8.87
N LEU A 451 24.58 -37.19 9.25
CA LEU A 451 24.09 -35.82 9.14
C LEU A 451 24.12 -35.30 7.71
N ILE A 452 24.95 -35.88 6.83
CA ILE A 452 25.01 -35.47 5.41
C ILE A 452 23.67 -35.74 4.73
N GLU A 453 23.10 -36.93 4.94
CA GLU A 453 21.83 -37.32 4.32
C GLU A 453 20.61 -36.65 4.98
N GLN A 454 20.78 -36.07 6.18
CA GLN A 454 19.70 -35.40 6.90
C GLN A 454 19.68 -33.88 6.71
N THR A 455 20.73 -33.28 6.14
CA THR A 455 20.79 -31.85 5.81
C THR A 455 20.59 -31.67 4.31
N ILE A 456 19.37 -31.33 3.91
CA ILE A 456 18.94 -31.27 2.52
C ILE A 456 18.70 -29.81 2.13
N ILE A 457 19.38 -29.34 1.07
CA ILE A 457 19.07 -28.05 0.42
C ILE A 457 18.36 -28.39 -0.90
N ASP A 458 17.10 -28.01 -1.02
CA ASP A 458 16.26 -28.26 -2.20
C ASP A 458 16.03 -26.95 -2.96
N GLY A 459 16.40 -26.91 -4.25
CA GLY A 459 16.23 -25.74 -5.10
C GLY A 459 14.81 -25.48 -5.61
N ASP A 460 13.81 -26.28 -5.19
CA ASP A 460 12.39 -26.15 -5.58
C ASP A 460 12.18 -26.10 -7.10
N GLY A 461 12.82 -27.02 -7.81
CA GLY A 461 12.82 -27.08 -9.27
C GLY A 461 13.85 -26.17 -9.97
N GLY A 462 14.59 -25.35 -9.21
CA GLY A 462 15.76 -24.59 -9.64
C GLY A 462 17.10 -25.13 -9.10
N PRO A 463 18.21 -24.39 -9.27
CA PRO A 463 19.48 -24.75 -8.64
C PRO A 463 19.41 -24.56 -7.12
N ALA A 464 19.82 -25.58 -6.36
CA ALA A 464 19.83 -25.53 -4.89
C ALA A 464 20.87 -24.53 -4.36
N ILE A 465 22.04 -24.44 -5.00
CA ILE A 465 23.12 -23.51 -4.61
C ILE A 465 23.67 -22.82 -5.85
N VAL A 466 23.80 -21.49 -5.78
CA VAL A 466 24.42 -20.64 -6.81
C VAL A 466 25.56 -19.86 -6.19
N VAL A 467 26.77 -20.01 -6.71
CA VAL A 467 27.97 -19.28 -6.26
C VAL A 467 28.26 -18.16 -7.24
N ASP A 468 28.14 -16.91 -6.78
CA ASP A 468 28.45 -15.73 -7.58
C ASP A 468 29.98 -15.60 -7.77
N ALA A 469 30.43 -14.97 -8.85
CA ALA A 469 31.86 -14.83 -9.18
C ALA A 469 32.68 -14.12 -8.08
N ALA A 470 32.05 -13.26 -7.28
CA ALA A 470 32.68 -12.58 -6.15
C ALA A 470 33.03 -13.55 -4.99
N ALA A 471 32.39 -14.72 -4.93
CA ALA A 471 32.57 -15.75 -3.92
C ALA A 471 33.51 -16.88 -4.38
N SER A 472 34.51 -16.56 -5.21
CA SER A 472 35.40 -17.57 -5.83
C SER A 472 36.18 -18.44 -4.83
N GLY A 473 36.30 -18.00 -3.57
CA GLY A 473 36.91 -18.73 -2.47
C GLY A 473 35.93 -19.48 -1.57
N ALA A 474 34.62 -19.47 -1.86
CA ALA A 474 33.64 -20.17 -1.06
C ALA A 474 33.85 -21.70 -1.09
N LYS A 475 33.56 -22.36 0.03
CA LYS A 475 33.60 -23.81 0.20
C LYS A 475 32.21 -24.29 0.59
N ILE A 476 31.74 -25.38 -0.01
CA ILE A 476 30.41 -25.97 0.20
C ILE A 476 30.58 -27.46 0.53
#